data_AF-A0A4Q6BVU8-F1
#
_entry.id   AF-A0A4Q6BVU8-F1
#
_cell.length_a   1.000
_cell.length_b   1.000
_cell.length_c   1.000
_cell.angle_alpha   90.00
_cell.angle_beta   90.00
_cell.angle_gamma   90.00
#
_symmetry.space_group_name_H-M   'P 1'
#
loop_
_entity.id
_entity.type
_entity.pdbx_description
1 polymer ?
#
loop_
_entity_poly.entity_id
_entity_poly.type
_entity_poly.pdbx_seq_one_letter_code
_entity_poly.pdbx_strand_id
1 'polypeptide(L)'
;SHHGRAPGAIAQLINTTLRQLVAGMDASDVVGVWNRIYQRQLVSHGMGQATCLAMSGLDQALWDLRGKAVGWPVYKLLGGKSRAVPAYAGGISLGFQPPAELVQEAQALVAQGYRALKLRFGDTVARDIERLIAVRQALGSGVTIMVDANTGYTVSDVRAVMPAMQDAGVLWLEEPFPPHDRRSYRNASELGRSLGVSDKSVRHYVDVLEQAFMVRQLQPWHENVAKRQVKAPKIYVRDSGLLHAMLGLETRQALHRHPKVGASFEGFALETVLRSLSVRSGEAFFWATHGGAELDLLVVRKGKRLGFEFKRSDHPTTTKSMHTALEDLRLERLTVVVPGRASYPLTERIDVRGLANVVDGSAGEKS
;
A
#
# COMPACT_ATOMS: atom_id res chain seq x y z
N SER A 1 0.25 -34.87 -0.64
CA SER A 1 0.65 -34.09 0.54
C SER A 1 1.35 -32.80 0.11
N HIS A 2 0.93 -31.64 0.61
CA HIS A 2 1.62 -30.36 0.38
C HIS A 2 2.89 -30.28 1.24
N HIS A 3 3.97 -30.94 0.83
CA HIS A 3 5.20 -31.07 1.63
C HIS A 3 5.83 -29.73 2.05
N GLY A 4 5.66 -28.67 1.25
CA GLY A 4 6.17 -27.32 1.57
C GLY A 4 5.53 -26.63 2.78
N ARG A 5 4.38 -27.14 3.28
CA ARG A 5 3.72 -26.68 4.53
C ARG A 5 3.42 -27.84 5.48
N ALA A 6 3.94 -29.03 5.22
CA ALA A 6 3.64 -30.19 6.03
C ALA A 6 4.26 -30.02 7.43
N PRO A 7 3.51 -30.23 8.52
CA PRO A 7 4.02 -30.07 9.88
C PRO A 7 5.31 -30.85 10.13
N GLY A 8 5.42 -32.06 9.59
CA GLY A 8 6.65 -32.88 9.70
C GLY A 8 7.88 -32.27 9.03
N ALA A 9 7.72 -31.59 7.88
CA ALA A 9 8.83 -30.92 7.22
C ALA A 9 9.32 -29.70 8.03
N ILE A 10 8.38 -28.93 8.59
CA ILE A 10 8.70 -27.78 9.46
C ILE A 10 9.39 -28.24 10.74
N ALA A 11 8.88 -29.32 11.37
CA ALA A 11 9.47 -29.91 12.56
C ALA A 11 10.90 -30.42 12.27
N GLN A 12 11.12 -31.06 11.12
CA GLN A 12 12.45 -31.53 10.73
C GLN A 12 13.41 -30.35 10.54
N LEU A 13 12.98 -29.26 9.91
CA LEU A 13 13.78 -28.04 9.75
C LEU A 13 14.19 -27.45 11.11
N ILE A 14 13.25 -27.41 12.07
CA ILE A 14 13.54 -26.97 13.45
C ILE A 14 14.57 -27.89 14.10
N ASN A 15 14.34 -29.21 14.08
CA ASN A 15 15.15 -30.18 14.82
C ASN A 15 16.57 -30.35 14.26
N THR A 16 16.77 -30.11 12.97
CA THR A 16 18.06 -30.27 12.30
C THR A 16 18.80 -28.96 12.16
N THR A 17 18.19 -27.96 11.51
CA THR A 17 18.88 -26.75 11.08
C THR A 17 18.79 -25.67 12.13
N LEU A 18 17.58 -25.30 12.56
CA LEU A 18 17.43 -24.18 13.50
C LEU A 18 17.97 -24.51 14.88
N ARG A 19 17.79 -25.76 15.35
CA ARG A 19 18.35 -26.23 16.62
C ARG A 19 19.86 -26.00 16.71
N GLN A 20 20.61 -26.31 15.65
CA GLN A 20 22.06 -26.11 15.62
C GLN A 20 22.47 -24.63 15.74
N LEU A 21 21.58 -23.71 15.32
CA LEU A 21 21.85 -22.28 15.37
C LEU A 21 21.54 -21.65 16.72
N VAL A 22 20.56 -22.19 17.45
CA VAL A 22 19.94 -21.51 18.60
C VAL A 22 20.07 -22.26 19.93
N ALA A 23 20.44 -23.54 19.92
CA ALA A 23 20.66 -24.28 21.15
C ALA A 23 21.82 -23.68 21.95
N GLY A 24 21.60 -23.50 23.26
CA GLY A 24 22.57 -22.88 24.18
C GLY A 24 22.54 -21.35 24.19
N MET A 25 21.71 -20.70 23.35
CA MET A 25 21.46 -19.25 23.47
C MET A 25 20.57 -18.95 24.68
N ASP A 26 20.67 -17.73 25.20
CA ASP A 26 19.76 -17.23 26.22
C ASP A 26 18.34 -17.10 25.63
N ALA A 27 17.39 -17.81 26.23
CA ALA A 27 15.99 -17.79 25.80
C ALA A 27 15.31 -16.43 26.07
N SER A 28 15.90 -15.57 26.90
CA SER A 28 15.43 -14.19 27.11
C SER A 28 15.77 -13.27 25.92
N ASP A 29 16.82 -13.60 25.15
CA ASP A 29 17.29 -12.84 23.99
C ASP A 29 16.59 -13.27 22.68
N VAL A 30 15.27 -13.03 22.63
CA VAL A 30 14.43 -13.36 21.47
C VAL A 30 14.94 -12.67 20.19
N VAL A 31 15.41 -11.42 20.31
CA VAL A 31 15.92 -10.63 19.18
C VAL A 31 17.23 -11.23 18.67
N GLY A 32 18.14 -11.64 19.56
CA GLY A 32 19.38 -12.32 19.18
C GLY A 32 19.13 -13.65 18.49
N VAL A 33 18.18 -14.46 19.00
CA VAL A 33 17.76 -15.71 18.35
C VAL A 33 17.21 -15.44 16.94
N TRP A 34 16.33 -14.46 16.80
CA TRP A 34 15.74 -14.08 15.51
C TRP A 34 16.83 -13.62 14.52
N ASN A 35 17.70 -12.71 14.95
CA ASN A 35 18.81 -12.20 14.14
C ASN A 35 19.77 -13.31 13.71
N ARG A 36 20.06 -14.26 14.61
CA ARG A 36 20.93 -15.40 14.30
C ARG A 36 20.35 -16.26 13.19
N ILE A 37 19.06 -16.59 13.25
CA ILE A 37 18.41 -17.38 12.20
C ILE A 37 18.33 -16.56 10.90
N TYR A 38 17.93 -15.29 10.98
CA TYR A 38 17.85 -14.42 9.81
C TYR A 38 19.18 -14.37 9.05
N GLN A 39 20.28 -14.06 9.74
CA GLN A 39 21.61 -13.95 9.14
C GLN A 39 22.14 -15.27 8.59
N ARG A 40 21.84 -16.39 9.25
CA ARG A 40 22.41 -17.70 8.88
C ARG A 40 21.53 -18.51 7.94
N GLN A 41 20.27 -18.13 7.73
CA GLN A 41 19.33 -18.86 6.87
C GLN A 41 18.69 -17.96 5.82
N LEU A 42 18.08 -16.85 6.22
CA LEU A 42 17.21 -16.07 5.32
C LEU A 42 17.99 -15.12 4.40
N VAL A 43 19.11 -14.55 4.86
CA VAL A 43 19.90 -13.59 4.05
C VAL A 43 20.42 -14.23 2.75
N SER A 44 20.91 -15.46 2.81
CA SER A 44 21.53 -16.13 1.65
C SER A 44 20.56 -17.01 0.86
N HIS A 45 19.49 -17.54 1.47
CA HIS A 45 18.55 -18.48 0.83
C HIS A 45 17.17 -17.87 0.53
N GLY A 46 16.97 -16.58 0.85
CA GLY A 46 15.71 -15.87 0.67
C GLY A 46 14.69 -16.16 1.79
N MET A 47 13.54 -15.47 1.71
CA MET A 47 12.41 -15.72 2.62
C MET A 47 11.69 -17.03 2.27
N GLY A 48 12.22 -18.15 2.74
CA GLY A 48 11.59 -19.47 2.57
C GLY A 48 10.39 -19.64 3.49
N GLN A 49 9.23 -20.05 2.93
CA GLN A 49 8.00 -20.28 3.70
C GLN A 49 8.20 -21.24 4.89
N ALA A 50 8.96 -22.32 4.69
CA ALA A 50 9.23 -23.29 5.75
C ALA A 50 10.02 -22.67 6.92
N THR A 51 11.06 -21.89 6.62
CA THR A 51 11.87 -21.20 7.62
C THR A 51 11.06 -20.14 8.36
N CYS A 52 10.22 -19.37 7.67
CA CYS A 52 9.33 -18.40 8.31
C CYS A 52 8.37 -19.09 9.29
N LEU A 53 7.73 -20.20 8.90
CA LEU A 53 6.84 -20.96 9.78
C LEU A 53 7.59 -21.54 11.00
N ALA A 54 8.77 -22.08 10.77
CA ALA A 54 9.62 -22.63 11.83
C ALA A 54 10.07 -21.54 12.82
N MET A 55 10.48 -20.37 12.32
CA MET A 55 10.84 -19.22 13.13
C MET A 55 9.67 -18.70 13.95
N SER A 56 8.46 -18.62 13.36
CA SER A 56 7.27 -18.18 14.09
C SER A 56 6.95 -19.10 15.28
N GLY A 57 7.05 -20.42 15.09
CA GLY A 57 6.85 -21.37 16.18
C GLY A 57 7.88 -21.23 17.30
N LEU A 58 9.16 -21.02 16.94
CA LEU A 58 10.22 -20.78 17.92
C LEU A 58 10.03 -19.46 18.67
N ASP A 59 9.71 -18.37 17.97
CA ASP A 59 9.45 -17.05 18.57
C ASP A 59 8.30 -17.12 19.58
N GLN A 60 7.19 -17.75 19.22
CA GLN A 60 6.05 -17.96 20.13
C GLN A 60 6.46 -18.75 21.39
N ALA A 61 7.28 -19.80 21.24
CA ALA A 61 7.77 -20.59 22.37
C ALA A 61 8.70 -19.78 23.29
N LEU A 62 9.55 -18.91 22.73
CA LEU A 62 10.42 -18.03 23.52
C LEU A 62 9.61 -16.98 24.29
N TRP A 63 8.58 -16.39 23.67
CA TRP A 63 7.68 -15.47 24.36
C TRP A 63 6.87 -16.13 25.47
N ASP A 64 6.38 -17.36 25.25
CA ASP A 64 5.73 -18.17 26.28
C ASP A 64 6.68 -18.48 27.44
N LEU A 65 7.91 -18.90 27.15
CA LEU A 65 8.94 -19.15 28.16
C LEU A 65 9.25 -17.90 28.98
N ARG A 66 9.40 -16.73 28.34
CA ARG A 66 9.58 -15.46 29.05
C ARG A 66 8.41 -15.15 29.97
N GLY A 67 7.18 -15.35 29.50
CA GLY A 67 5.97 -15.17 30.31
C GLY A 67 5.97 -16.06 31.55
N LYS A 68 6.25 -17.35 31.36
CA LYS A 68 6.34 -18.34 32.44
C LYS A 68 7.46 -18.02 33.43
N ALA A 69 8.63 -17.60 32.96
CA ALA A 69 9.79 -17.29 33.79
C ALA A 69 9.53 -16.14 34.77
N VAL A 70 8.77 -15.11 34.35
CA VAL A 70 8.41 -13.98 35.21
C VAL A 70 7.01 -14.08 35.82
N GLY A 71 6.29 -15.18 35.56
CA GLY A 71 4.90 -15.39 36.00
C GLY A 71 3.90 -14.38 35.41
N TRP A 72 4.18 -13.81 34.23
CA TRP A 72 3.33 -12.82 33.59
C TRP A 72 2.66 -13.36 32.33
N PRO A 73 1.41 -12.95 32.05
CA PRO A 73 0.81 -13.20 30.75
C PRO A 73 1.54 -12.40 29.65
N VAL A 74 1.62 -12.97 28.44
CA VAL A 74 2.37 -12.37 27.31
C VAL A 74 1.92 -10.94 26.99
N TYR A 75 0.62 -10.61 27.08
CA TYR A 75 0.15 -9.24 26.82
C TYR A 75 0.82 -8.21 27.73
N LYS A 76 1.19 -8.59 28.97
CA LYS A 76 1.85 -7.70 29.93
C LYS A 76 3.32 -7.50 29.56
N LEU A 77 3.99 -8.54 29.05
CA LEU A 77 5.34 -8.42 28.49
C LEU A 77 5.37 -7.51 27.26
N LEU A 78 4.30 -7.50 26.47
CA LEU A 78 4.13 -6.61 25.31
C LEU A 78 3.72 -5.17 25.70
N GLY A 79 3.62 -4.85 27.00
CA GLY A 79 3.24 -3.52 27.48
C GLY A 79 1.74 -3.22 27.45
N GLY A 80 0.91 -4.24 27.22
CA GLY A 80 -0.54 -4.13 27.15
C GLY A 80 -1.25 -4.28 28.50
N LYS A 81 -2.57 -4.07 28.48
CA LYS A 81 -3.49 -4.34 29.59
C LYS A 81 -4.52 -5.40 29.18
N SER A 82 -4.99 -6.17 30.15
CA SER A 82 -6.11 -7.09 29.94
C SER A 82 -7.36 -6.30 29.54
N ARG A 83 -8.00 -6.71 28.44
CA ARG A 83 -9.29 -6.19 27.99
C ARG A 83 -9.97 -7.22 27.12
N ALA A 84 -11.30 -7.18 27.08
CA ALA A 84 -12.05 -7.90 26.06
C ALA A 84 -11.68 -7.36 24.67
N VAL A 85 -11.49 -8.28 23.71
CA VAL A 85 -11.24 -7.98 22.31
C VAL A 85 -12.44 -8.47 21.50
N PRO A 86 -13.09 -7.63 20.69
CA PRO A 86 -14.16 -8.08 19.80
C PRO A 86 -13.65 -9.19 18.88
N ALA A 87 -14.42 -10.27 18.79
CA ALA A 87 -14.14 -11.40 17.92
C ALA A 87 -15.27 -11.57 16.90
N TYR A 88 -14.92 -12.08 15.73
CA TYR A 88 -15.89 -12.51 14.73
C TYR A 88 -15.75 -14.02 14.50
N ALA A 89 -16.86 -14.67 14.16
CA ALA A 89 -16.81 -16.07 13.74
C ALA A 89 -16.36 -16.14 12.28
N GLY A 90 -15.18 -16.70 12.05
CA GLY A 90 -14.66 -17.01 10.71
C GLY A 90 -14.80 -18.50 10.40
N GLY A 91 -14.70 -18.85 9.10
CA GLY A 91 -14.73 -20.25 8.68
C GLY A 91 -16.10 -20.92 8.81
N ILE A 92 -17.17 -20.12 8.77
CA ILE A 92 -18.54 -20.60 8.51
C ILE A 92 -18.44 -21.49 7.27
N SER A 93 -18.87 -22.76 7.39
CA SER A 93 -18.63 -23.90 6.46
C SER A 93 -18.42 -23.42 5.03
N LEU A 94 -17.43 -23.99 4.31
CA LEU A 94 -16.76 -23.66 3.03
C LEU A 94 -17.46 -22.78 1.95
N GLY A 95 -18.64 -22.26 2.18
CA GLY A 95 -19.35 -21.25 1.42
C GLY A 95 -20.22 -21.87 0.34
N PHE A 96 -20.18 -23.20 0.20
CA PHE A 96 -20.77 -23.91 -0.92
C PHE A 96 -22.13 -24.56 -0.60
N GLN A 97 -22.56 -24.56 0.67
CA GLN A 97 -23.87 -25.10 1.05
C GLN A 97 -25.04 -24.24 0.50
N PRO A 98 -26.26 -24.79 0.43
CA PRO A 98 -27.46 -24.02 0.11
C PRO A 98 -27.70 -22.86 1.09
N PRO A 99 -28.35 -21.75 0.66
CA PRO A 99 -28.56 -20.58 1.51
C PRO A 99 -29.27 -20.87 2.84
N ALA A 100 -30.23 -21.79 2.88
CA ALA A 100 -30.97 -22.13 4.09
C ALA A 100 -30.08 -22.76 5.17
N GLU A 101 -29.16 -23.64 4.78
CA GLU A 101 -28.20 -24.27 5.70
C GLU A 101 -27.19 -23.24 6.23
N LEU A 102 -26.71 -22.35 5.36
CA LEU A 102 -25.82 -21.25 5.77
C LEU A 102 -26.49 -20.30 6.77
N VAL A 103 -27.78 -20.01 6.58
CA VAL A 103 -28.57 -19.19 7.52
C VAL A 103 -28.65 -19.85 8.89
N GLN A 104 -28.93 -21.16 8.96
CA GLN A 104 -29.00 -21.90 10.23
C GLN A 104 -27.67 -21.87 10.98
N GLU A 105 -26.55 -22.10 10.27
CA GLU A 105 -25.21 -22.03 10.85
C GLU A 105 -24.88 -20.62 11.36
N ALA A 106 -25.19 -19.59 10.57
CA ALA A 106 -24.97 -18.20 10.94
C ALA A 106 -25.79 -17.80 12.18
N GLN A 107 -27.05 -18.25 12.27
CA GLN A 107 -27.90 -18.03 13.46
C GLN A 107 -27.35 -18.74 14.70
N ALA A 108 -26.83 -19.97 14.56
CA ALA A 108 -26.21 -20.68 15.67
C ALA A 108 -24.98 -19.94 16.23
N LEU A 109 -24.17 -19.32 15.38
CA LEU A 109 -23.03 -18.49 15.80
C LEU A 109 -23.49 -17.20 16.49
N VAL A 110 -24.53 -16.54 15.99
CA VAL A 110 -25.09 -15.35 16.66
C VAL A 110 -25.68 -15.72 18.03
N ALA A 111 -26.31 -16.89 18.15
CA ALA A 111 -26.81 -17.40 19.42
C ALA A 111 -25.69 -17.69 20.45
N GLN A 112 -24.48 -18.03 19.99
CA GLN A 112 -23.28 -18.14 20.86
C GLN A 112 -22.75 -16.79 21.34
N GLY A 113 -23.29 -15.67 20.84
CA GLY A 113 -22.92 -14.32 21.28
C GLY A 113 -22.07 -13.54 20.28
N TYR A 114 -21.71 -14.12 19.12
CA TYR A 114 -21.01 -13.37 18.08
C TYR A 114 -21.86 -12.21 17.56
N ARG A 115 -21.19 -11.11 17.22
CA ARG A 115 -21.80 -9.90 16.62
C ARG A 115 -21.25 -9.61 15.22
N ALA A 116 -20.29 -10.41 14.79
CA ALA A 116 -19.65 -10.28 13.49
C ALA A 116 -19.35 -11.68 12.93
N LEU A 117 -19.59 -11.87 11.64
CA LEU A 117 -19.45 -13.13 10.92
C LEU A 117 -18.65 -12.92 9.63
N LYS A 118 -17.79 -13.86 9.27
CA LYS A 118 -17.11 -13.88 7.96
C LYS A 118 -17.60 -15.05 7.12
N LEU A 119 -18.36 -14.74 6.08
CA LEU A 119 -18.89 -15.71 5.12
C LEU A 119 -17.81 -16.07 4.09
N ARG A 120 -17.91 -17.27 3.53
CA ARG A 120 -17.03 -17.75 2.48
C ARG A 120 -17.65 -17.47 1.11
N PHE A 121 -16.87 -16.84 0.25
CA PHE A 121 -17.11 -16.52 -1.15
C PHE A 121 -16.14 -17.32 -2.03
N GLY A 122 -16.24 -17.15 -3.35
CA GLY A 122 -15.35 -17.79 -4.32
C GLY A 122 -15.97 -19.01 -5.01
N ASP A 123 -17.30 -19.14 -4.98
CA ASP A 123 -18.06 -20.12 -5.78
C ASP A 123 -18.34 -19.54 -7.16
N THR A 124 -19.49 -18.88 -7.30
CA THR A 124 -19.85 -18.07 -8.46
C THR A 124 -20.49 -16.80 -7.94
N VAL A 125 -20.35 -15.70 -8.68
CA VAL A 125 -20.93 -14.40 -8.29
C VAL A 125 -22.41 -14.54 -7.92
N ALA A 126 -23.20 -15.27 -8.72
CA ALA A 126 -24.63 -15.43 -8.48
C ALA A 126 -24.92 -16.13 -7.14
N ARG A 127 -24.24 -17.24 -6.85
CA ARG A 127 -24.47 -18.00 -5.61
C ARG A 127 -23.94 -17.27 -4.38
N ASP A 128 -22.82 -16.57 -4.52
CA ASP A 128 -22.24 -15.78 -3.43
C ASP A 128 -23.16 -14.62 -3.05
N ILE A 129 -23.78 -13.95 -4.04
CA ILE A 129 -24.80 -12.92 -3.82
C ILE A 129 -26.05 -13.53 -3.17
N GLU A 130 -26.56 -14.64 -3.69
CA GLU A 130 -27.75 -15.32 -3.15
C GLU A 130 -27.59 -15.65 -1.67
N ARG A 131 -26.45 -16.24 -1.30
CA ARG A 131 -26.11 -16.58 0.09
C ARG A 131 -25.97 -15.36 0.97
N LEU A 132 -25.27 -14.32 0.48
CA LEU A 132 -25.11 -13.06 1.22
C LEU A 132 -26.46 -12.43 1.55
N ILE A 133 -27.36 -12.36 0.55
CA ILE A 133 -28.71 -11.80 0.72
C ILE A 133 -29.49 -12.62 1.74
N ALA A 134 -29.51 -13.95 1.63
CA ALA A 134 -30.23 -14.82 2.55
C ALA A 134 -29.75 -14.63 4.00
N VAL A 135 -28.43 -14.61 4.23
CA VAL A 135 -27.86 -14.38 5.57
C VAL A 135 -28.20 -12.99 6.08
N ARG A 136 -28.07 -11.95 5.25
CA ARG A 136 -28.40 -10.58 5.65
C ARG A 136 -29.89 -10.44 6.03
N GLN A 137 -30.78 -11.05 5.26
CA GLN A 137 -32.22 -11.05 5.55
C GLN A 137 -32.54 -11.74 6.87
N ALA A 138 -31.90 -12.89 7.13
CA ALA A 138 -32.15 -13.66 8.35
C ALA A 138 -31.57 -13.02 9.63
N LEU A 139 -30.44 -12.32 9.52
CA LEU A 139 -29.75 -11.73 10.68
C LEU A 139 -30.06 -10.25 10.91
N GLY A 140 -30.66 -9.57 9.93
CA GLY A 140 -30.88 -8.13 9.96
C GLY A 140 -29.59 -7.31 9.90
N SER A 141 -29.67 -6.00 10.13
CA SER A 141 -28.54 -5.06 10.04
C SER A 141 -27.63 -5.04 11.28
N GLY A 142 -28.04 -5.67 12.38
CA GLY A 142 -27.32 -5.62 13.66
C GLY A 142 -26.04 -6.47 13.73
N VAL A 143 -25.86 -7.41 12.80
CA VAL A 143 -24.67 -8.28 12.72
C VAL A 143 -23.73 -7.76 11.65
N THR A 144 -22.45 -7.56 11.98
CA THR A 144 -21.43 -7.20 10.99
C THR A 144 -21.12 -8.41 10.10
N ILE A 145 -21.12 -8.23 8.78
CA ILE A 145 -20.79 -9.30 7.83
C ILE A 145 -19.51 -8.92 7.10
N MET A 146 -18.59 -9.86 7.01
CA MET A 146 -17.41 -9.84 6.17
C MET A 146 -17.49 -11.02 5.21
N VAL A 147 -16.72 -10.98 4.12
CA VAL A 147 -16.65 -12.07 3.15
C VAL A 147 -15.20 -12.38 2.80
N ASP A 148 -14.92 -13.64 2.45
CA ASP A 148 -13.59 -14.12 2.09
C ASP A 148 -13.67 -14.98 0.83
N ALA A 149 -13.05 -14.53 -0.26
CA ALA A 149 -13.11 -15.20 -1.56
C ALA A 149 -11.96 -16.19 -1.77
N ASN A 150 -11.00 -16.26 -0.84
CA ASN A 150 -9.88 -17.22 -0.84
C ASN A 150 -9.22 -17.41 -2.20
N THR A 151 -8.90 -16.29 -2.81
CA THR A 151 -8.20 -16.12 -4.08
C THR A 151 -9.00 -16.55 -5.32
N GLY A 152 -10.29 -16.85 -5.16
CA GLY A 152 -11.14 -17.43 -6.21
C GLY A 152 -11.76 -16.44 -7.19
N TYR A 153 -11.57 -15.13 -7.01
CA TYR A 153 -12.17 -14.12 -7.88
C TYR A 153 -11.21 -13.57 -8.91
N THR A 154 -11.79 -13.04 -9.99
CA THR A 154 -11.17 -12.11 -10.92
C THR A 154 -11.61 -10.68 -10.62
N VAL A 155 -10.95 -9.68 -11.23
CA VAL A 155 -11.38 -8.28 -11.10
C VAL A 155 -12.81 -8.09 -11.62
N SER A 156 -13.26 -8.90 -12.59
CA SER A 156 -14.63 -8.87 -13.10
C SER A 156 -15.63 -9.38 -12.06
N ASP A 157 -15.30 -10.45 -11.34
CA ASP A 157 -16.16 -11.00 -10.29
C ASP A 157 -16.31 -10.00 -9.14
N VAL A 158 -15.20 -9.38 -8.72
CA VAL A 158 -15.21 -8.30 -7.73
C VAL A 158 -16.13 -7.15 -8.17
N ARG A 159 -16.08 -6.75 -9.45
CA ARG A 159 -16.97 -5.71 -9.99
C ARG A 159 -18.44 -6.12 -9.92
N ALA A 160 -18.74 -7.38 -10.20
CA ALA A 160 -20.10 -7.89 -10.25
C ALA A 160 -20.73 -8.07 -8.85
N VAL A 161 -19.95 -8.47 -7.85
CA VAL A 161 -20.45 -8.71 -6.48
C VAL A 161 -20.51 -7.44 -5.62
N MET A 162 -19.71 -6.42 -5.95
CA MET A 162 -19.56 -5.22 -5.13
C MET A 162 -20.86 -4.45 -4.84
N PRO A 163 -21.80 -4.28 -5.79
CA PRO A 163 -23.08 -3.62 -5.50
C PRO A 163 -23.90 -4.37 -4.43
N ALA A 164 -24.04 -5.69 -4.56
CA ALA A 164 -24.77 -6.50 -3.60
C ALA A 164 -24.10 -6.50 -2.21
N MET A 165 -22.76 -6.48 -2.18
CA MET A 165 -22.00 -6.30 -0.94
C MET A 165 -22.27 -4.95 -0.26
N GLN A 166 -22.33 -3.88 -1.05
CA GLN A 166 -22.62 -2.54 -0.55
C GLN A 166 -24.04 -2.47 0.03
N ASP A 167 -25.03 -2.97 -0.70
CA ASP A 167 -26.43 -3.00 -0.26
C ASP A 167 -26.61 -3.85 1.01
N ALA A 168 -25.89 -4.97 1.11
CA ALA A 168 -25.88 -5.82 2.30
C ALA A 168 -25.00 -5.28 3.46
N GLY A 169 -24.35 -4.12 3.30
CA GLY A 169 -23.50 -3.53 4.33
C GLY A 169 -22.32 -4.42 4.74
N VAL A 170 -21.66 -5.07 3.76
CA VAL A 170 -20.48 -5.89 4.00
C VAL A 170 -19.29 -5.02 4.37
N LEU A 171 -18.59 -5.36 5.46
CA LEU A 171 -17.49 -4.55 6.00
C LEU A 171 -16.19 -4.68 5.20
N TRP A 172 -15.82 -5.90 4.76
CA TRP A 172 -14.67 -6.12 3.88
C TRP A 172 -14.82 -7.37 3.01
N LEU A 173 -14.07 -7.39 1.90
CA LEU A 173 -13.77 -8.57 1.06
C LEU A 173 -12.32 -8.99 1.27
N GLU A 174 -12.13 -10.17 1.82
CA GLU A 174 -10.83 -10.79 2.10
C GLU A 174 -10.38 -11.66 0.92
N GLU A 175 -9.08 -11.66 0.67
CA GLU A 175 -8.41 -12.45 -0.36
C GLU A 175 -9.19 -12.60 -1.69
N PRO A 176 -9.61 -11.53 -2.39
CA PRO A 176 -10.24 -11.68 -3.71
C PRO A 176 -9.31 -12.36 -4.71
N PHE A 177 -8.00 -12.11 -4.61
CA PHE A 177 -6.98 -12.59 -5.54
C PHE A 177 -5.84 -13.26 -4.79
N PRO A 178 -5.00 -14.07 -5.47
CA PRO A 178 -3.75 -14.55 -4.90
C PRO A 178 -2.93 -13.40 -4.33
N PRO A 179 -2.32 -13.54 -3.13
CA PRO A 179 -1.67 -12.43 -2.42
C PRO A 179 -0.50 -11.80 -3.19
N HIS A 180 0.06 -12.52 -4.17
CA HIS A 180 1.13 -12.01 -5.03
C HIS A 180 0.61 -11.22 -6.25
N ASP A 181 -0.68 -11.31 -6.59
CA ASP A 181 -1.29 -10.59 -7.71
C ASP A 181 -1.62 -9.14 -7.34
N ARG A 182 -0.55 -8.36 -7.13
CA ARG A 182 -0.62 -6.95 -6.76
C ARG A 182 -1.38 -6.10 -7.80
N ARG A 183 -1.41 -6.53 -9.07
CA ARG A 183 -2.09 -5.83 -10.15
C ARG A 183 -3.59 -5.88 -9.97
N SER A 184 -4.15 -7.07 -9.74
CA SER A 184 -5.59 -7.22 -9.50
C SER A 184 -6.05 -6.48 -8.24
N TYR A 185 -5.26 -6.52 -7.17
CA TYR A 185 -5.52 -5.71 -5.96
C TYR A 185 -5.57 -4.20 -6.25
N ARG A 186 -4.64 -3.67 -7.07
CA ARG A 186 -4.65 -2.24 -7.44
C ARG A 186 -5.89 -1.88 -8.26
N ASN A 187 -6.21 -2.68 -9.27
CA ASN A 187 -7.38 -2.44 -10.13
C ASN A 187 -8.69 -2.47 -9.31
N ALA A 188 -8.84 -3.45 -8.41
CA ALA A 188 -10.01 -3.53 -7.54
C ALA A 188 -10.08 -2.36 -6.54
N SER A 189 -8.95 -1.88 -6.03
CA SER A 189 -8.90 -0.71 -5.15
C SER A 189 -9.31 0.58 -5.85
N GLU A 190 -8.93 0.77 -7.12
CA GLU A 190 -9.40 1.90 -7.93
C GLU A 190 -10.92 1.87 -8.12
N LEU A 191 -11.50 0.69 -8.34
CA LEU A 191 -12.95 0.50 -8.38
C LEU A 191 -13.61 0.85 -7.04
N GLY A 192 -13.05 0.35 -5.92
CA GLY A 192 -13.52 0.68 -4.57
C GLY A 192 -13.50 2.18 -4.29
N ARG A 193 -12.44 2.91 -4.70
CA ARG A 193 -12.39 4.38 -4.57
C ARG A 193 -13.43 5.08 -5.42
N SER A 194 -13.66 4.64 -6.66
CA SER A 194 -14.71 5.21 -7.53
C SER A 194 -16.12 5.01 -6.99
N LEU A 195 -16.31 4.01 -6.13
CA LEU A 195 -17.57 3.64 -5.49
C LEU A 195 -17.65 4.03 -3.99
N GLY A 196 -16.67 4.80 -3.48
CA GLY A 196 -16.71 5.35 -2.12
C GLY A 196 -16.30 4.40 -0.98
N VAL A 197 -15.65 3.26 -1.27
CA VAL A 197 -15.21 2.25 -0.29
C VAL A 197 -13.80 2.58 0.26
N SER A 198 -13.62 2.43 1.58
CA SER A 198 -12.58 3.11 2.37
C SER A 198 -11.12 2.65 2.20
N ASP A 199 -10.21 3.55 2.59
CA ASP A 199 -8.81 3.73 2.17
C ASP A 199 -7.75 3.26 3.21
N LYS A 200 -8.15 2.60 4.30
CA LYS A 200 -7.25 2.37 5.47
C LYS A 200 -6.12 1.36 5.25
N SER A 201 -6.40 0.21 4.64
CA SER A 201 -5.37 -0.82 4.39
C SER A 201 -4.36 -0.39 3.32
N VAL A 202 -4.81 0.41 2.34
CA VAL A 202 -3.95 0.96 1.29
C VAL A 202 -2.90 1.89 1.91
N ARG A 203 -3.30 2.77 2.84
CA ARG A 203 -2.36 3.65 3.54
C ARG A 203 -1.26 2.89 4.25
N HIS A 204 -1.60 1.83 4.99
CA HIS A 204 -0.59 1.01 5.67
C HIS A 204 0.45 0.43 4.69
N TYR A 205 0.01 -0.10 3.55
CA TYR A 205 0.95 -0.60 2.54
C TYR A 205 1.75 0.51 1.87
N VAL A 206 1.15 1.67 1.61
CA VAL A 206 1.86 2.83 1.06
C VAL A 206 2.93 3.31 2.04
N ASP A 207 2.63 3.36 3.34
CA ASP A 207 3.59 3.73 4.38
C ASP A 207 4.76 2.74 4.44
N VAL A 208 4.49 1.44 4.35
CA VAL A 208 5.54 0.40 4.27
C VAL A 208 6.39 0.58 3.01
N LEU A 209 5.77 0.82 1.85
CA LEU A 209 6.48 1.02 0.60
C LEU A 209 7.30 2.32 0.59
N GLU A 210 6.83 3.37 1.29
CA GLU A 210 7.57 4.61 1.47
C GLU A 210 8.81 4.39 2.35
N GLN A 211 8.65 3.70 3.47
CA GLN A 211 9.75 3.31 4.35
C GLN A 211 10.76 2.39 3.64
N ALA A 212 10.29 1.56 2.69
CA ALA A 212 11.14 0.74 1.84
C ALA A 212 11.73 1.50 0.63
N PHE A 213 11.52 2.82 0.53
CA PHE A 213 11.97 3.68 -0.57
C PHE A 213 11.47 3.27 -1.97
N MET A 214 10.39 2.49 -2.05
CA MET A 214 9.77 2.06 -3.32
C MET A 214 8.81 3.11 -3.88
N VAL A 215 8.09 3.81 -2.99
CA VAL A 215 7.19 4.91 -3.34
C VAL A 215 7.59 6.18 -2.59
N ARG A 216 7.17 7.33 -3.12
CA ARG A 216 7.26 8.63 -2.46
C ARG A 216 5.85 9.14 -2.21
N GLN A 217 5.56 9.54 -0.97
CA GLN A 217 4.38 10.34 -0.65
C GLN A 217 4.79 11.81 -0.64
N LEU A 218 4.31 12.56 -1.63
CA LEU A 218 4.49 14.00 -1.68
C LEU A 218 3.34 14.67 -0.94
N GLN A 219 3.66 15.30 0.20
CA GLN A 219 2.65 15.91 1.06
C GLN A 219 2.13 17.23 0.45
N PRO A 220 0.85 17.57 0.66
CA PRO A 220 0.32 18.85 0.20
C PRO A 220 0.90 20.01 1.00
N TRP A 221 1.26 21.10 0.33
CA TRP A 221 1.53 22.39 0.95
C TRP A 221 0.20 23.08 1.27
N HIS A 222 0.15 23.73 2.43
CA HIS A 222 -0.99 24.53 2.84
C HIS A 222 -0.58 25.99 2.95
N GLU A 223 -1.16 26.82 2.09
CA GLU A 223 -0.97 28.27 2.11
C GLU A 223 -2.23 28.94 2.66
N ASN A 224 -2.11 30.10 3.31
CA ASN A 224 -3.27 30.83 3.82
C ASN A 224 -3.99 31.59 2.70
N VAL A 225 -4.74 30.85 1.89
CA VAL A 225 -5.54 31.35 0.77
C VAL A 225 -7.02 31.04 0.99
N ALA A 226 -7.91 31.90 0.47
CA ALA A 226 -9.37 31.70 0.58
C ALA A 226 -9.87 30.45 -0.17
N LYS A 227 -9.04 29.84 -1.02
CA LYS A 227 -9.37 28.67 -1.83
C LYS A 227 -9.25 27.37 -1.02
N ARG A 228 -10.18 26.43 -1.23
CA ARG A 228 -10.14 25.10 -0.63
C ARG A 228 -9.00 24.27 -1.23
N GLN A 229 -8.01 23.89 -0.43
CA GLN A 229 -6.82 23.13 -0.86
C GLN A 229 -6.97 21.62 -0.68
N VAL A 230 -6.32 20.85 -1.56
CA VAL A 230 -6.26 19.38 -1.52
C VAL A 230 -5.46 18.94 -0.28
N LYS A 231 -5.92 17.89 0.40
CA LYS A 231 -5.31 17.36 1.63
C LYS A 231 -4.72 15.96 1.51
N ALA A 232 -5.03 15.23 0.43
CA ALA A 232 -4.51 13.89 0.21
C ALA A 232 -3.11 13.97 -0.43
N PRO A 233 -2.13 13.13 -0.02
CA PRO A 233 -0.81 13.12 -0.63
C PRO A 233 -0.84 12.60 -2.07
N LYS A 234 0.10 13.05 -2.89
CA LYS A 234 0.39 12.42 -4.19
C LYS A 234 1.38 11.27 -3.99
N ILE A 235 1.18 10.17 -4.71
CA ILE A 235 2.02 8.97 -4.60
C ILE A 235 2.75 8.75 -5.93
N TYR A 236 4.07 8.64 -5.85
CA TYR A 236 4.93 8.35 -6.99
C TYR A 236 5.69 7.04 -6.76
N VAL A 237 5.86 6.23 -7.80
CA VAL A 237 6.82 5.11 -7.78
C VAL A 237 8.20 5.68 -8.04
N ARG A 238 9.16 5.46 -7.14
CA ARG A 238 10.47 6.12 -7.21
C ARG A 238 11.36 5.60 -8.35
N ASP A 239 11.12 4.37 -8.77
CA ASP A 239 11.83 3.73 -9.87
C ASP A 239 10.92 3.60 -11.10
N SER A 240 11.26 4.30 -12.18
CA SER A 240 10.49 4.25 -13.42
C SER A 240 10.55 2.87 -14.09
N GLY A 241 11.64 2.13 -13.94
CA GLY A 241 11.76 0.76 -14.46
C GLY A 241 10.82 -0.20 -13.72
N LEU A 242 10.72 -0.10 -12.40
CA LEU A 242 9.74 -0.84 -11.60
C LEU A 242 8.31 -0.46 -11.99
N LEU A 243 8.03 0.83 -12.20
CA LEU A 243 6.75 1.29 -12.71
C LEU A 243 6.44 0.66 -14.08
N HIS A 244 7.39 0.66 -15.00
CA HIS A 244 7.23 0.08 -16.34
C HIS A 244 7.02 -1.43 -16.28
N ALA A 245 7.77 -2.15 -15.46
CA ALA A 245 7.57 -3.58 -15.21
C ALA A 245 6.16 -3.87 -14.65
N MET A 246 5.68 -3.09 -13.67
CA MET A 246 4.32 -3.22 -13.13
C MET A 246 3.23 -2.92 -14.16
N LEU A 247 3.53 -2.09 -15.17
CA LEU A 247 2.63 -1.77 -16.28
C LEU A 247 2.75 -2.77 -17.45
N GLY A 248 3.66 -3.75 -17.39
CA GLY A 248 3.91 -4.68 -18.50
C GLY A 248 4.54 -4.01 -19.72
N LEU A 249 5.31 -2.93 -19.52
CA LEU A 249 5.96 -2.18 -20.59
C LEU A 249 7.38 -2.71 -20.82
N GLU A 250 7.53 -3.56 -21.82
CA GLU A 250 8.80 -4.22 -22.14
C GLU A 250 9.61 -3.48 -23.22
N THR A 251 8.98 -2.57 -23.97
CA THR A 251 9.64 -1.83 -25.07
C THR A 251 9.43 -0.33 -24.97
N ARG A 252 10.37 0.45 -25.50
CA ARG A 252 10.24 1.91 -25.61
C ARG A 252 9.00 2.32 -26.40
N GLN A 253 8.68 1.59 -27.46
CA GLN A 253 7.49 1.87 -28.26
C GLN A 253 6.19 1.67 -27.47
N ALA A 254 6.12 0.62 -26.65
CA ALA A 254 5.00 0.39 -25.74
C ALA A 254 4.89 1.54 -24.72
N LEU A 255 6.01 1.97 -24.13
CA LEU A 255 6.03 3.12 -23.21
C LEU A 255 5.50 4.39 -23.88
N HIS A 256 6.00 4.73 -25.08
CA HIS A 256 5.62 5.98 -25.75
C HIS A 256 4.14 6.05 -26.12
N ARG A 257 3.50 4.90 -26.37
CA ARG A 257 2.07 4.77 -26.68
C ARG A 257 1.19 4.60 -25.45
N HIS A 258 1.77 4.30 -24.29
CA HIS A 258 1.00 4.02 -23.09
C HIS A 258 0.38 5.32 -22.52
N PRO A 259 -0.91 5.34 -22.15
CA PRO A 259 -1.59 6.55 -21.65
C PRO A 259 -0.97 7.13 -20.37
N LYS A 260 -0.23 6.33 -19.59
CA LYS A 260 0.47 6.79 -18.37
C LYS A 260 1.88 7.33 -18.61
N VAL A 261 2.31 7.50 -19.86
CA VAL A 261 3.68 7.94 -20.16
C VAL A 261 3.99 9.36 -19.66
N GLY A 262 3.00 10.25 -19.63
CA GLY A 262 3.13 11.59 -19.04
C GLY A 262 3.40 11.49 -17.54
N ALA A 263 2.54 10.78 -16.80
CA ALA A 263 2.71 10.55 -15.37
C ALA A 263 4.01 9.80 -15.02
N SER A 264 4.45 8.88 -15.89
CA SER A 264 5.74 8.22 -15.72
C SER A 264 6.92 9.19 -15.88
N PHE A 265 6.84 10.12 -16.84
CA PHE A 265 7.87 11.15 -17.01
C PHE A 265 7.86 12.12 -15.83
N GLU A 266 6.68 12.56 -15.38
CA GLU A 266 6.53 13.42 -14.20
C GLU A 266 7.21 12.80 -12.98
N GLY A 267 6.90 11.55 -12.62
CA GLY A 267 7.53 10.88 -11.48
C GLY A 267 9.06 10.72 -11.62
N PHE A 268 9.53 10.40 -12.83
CA PHE A 268 10.97 10.28 -13.12
C PHE A 268 11.69 11.63 -12.99
N ALA A 269 11.12 12.69 -13.58
CA ALA A 269 11.68 14.03 -13.55
C ALA A 269 11.67 14.59 -12.13
N LEU A 270 10.60 14.36 -11.37
CA LEU A 270 10.47 14.74 -9.96
C LEU A 270 11.57 14.12 -9.10
N GLU A 271 11.77 12.79 -9.15
CA GLU A 271 12.84 12.13 -8.39
C GLU A 271 14.23 12.63 -8.80
N THR A 272 14.42 12.91 -10.09
CA THR A 272 15.67 13.44 -10.62
C THR A 272 15.95 14.84 -10.07
N VAL A 273 14.96 15.75 -10.09
CA VAL A 273 15.09 17.11 -9.55
C VAL A 273 15.37 17.07 -8.04
N LEU A 274 14.63 16.26 -7.29
CA LEU A 274 14.83 16.13 -5.83
C LEU A 274 16.25 15.66 -5.50
N ARG A 275 16.79 14.70 -6.26
CA ARG A 275 18.14 14.19 -6.10
C ARG A 275 19.19 15.23 -6.45
N SER A 276 19.05 15.90 -7.60
CA SER A 276 19.99 16.93 -8.06
C SER A 276 20.07 18.09 -7.07
N LEU A 277 18.94 18.52 -6.53
CA LEU A 277 18.89 19.61 -5.54
C LEU A 277 19.27 19.16 -4.11
N SER A 278 19.56 17.87 -3.90
CA SER A 278 19.83 17.29 -2.57
C SER A 278 18.75 17.64 -1.54
N VAL A 279 17.48 17.55 -1.96
CA VAL A 279 16.32 17.87 -1.13
C VAL A 279 16.17 16.82 -0.03
N ARG A 280 16.05 17.27 1.22
CA ARG A 280 15.81 16.39 2.38
C ARG A 280 14.32 16.06 2.54
N SER A 281 14.04 15.00 3.29
CA SER A 281 12.67 14.67 3.68
C SER A 281 12.04 15.84 4.43
N GLY A 282 10.83 16.26 4.04
CA GLY A 282 10.13 17.43 4.59
C GLY A 282 10.42 18.78 3.91
N GLU A 283 11.28 18.83 2.89
CA GLU A 283 11.53 20.07 2.11
C GLU A 283 10.76 20.07 0.76
N ALA A 284 10.05 18.98 0.41
CA ALA A 284 9.33 18.82 -0.86
C ALA A 284 7.84 18.56 -0.64
N PHE A 285 7.03 19.27 -1.41
CA PHE A 285 5.57 19.27 -1.34
C PHE A 285 4.97 19.35 -2.75
N PHE A 286 3.68 19.09 -2.90
CA PHE A 286 2.92 19.56 -4.06
C PHE A 286 1.88 20.57 -3.58
N TRP A 287 1.26 21.31 -4.49
CA TRP A 287 0.16 22.20 -4.12
C TRP A 287 -1.00 22.03 -5.08
N ALA A 288 -2.23 21.95 -4.57
CA ALA A 288 -3.42 21.90 -5.40
C ALA A 288 -4.65 22.47 -4.69
N THR A 289 -5.57 23.00 -5.48
CA THR A 289 -6.86 23.53 -5.05
C THR A 289 -8.00 22.72 -5.65
N HIS A 290 -9.13 22.65 -4.96
CA HIS A 290 -10.33 22.00 -5.51
C HIS A 290 -10.91 22.76 -6.73
N GLY A 291 -10.46 23.99 -6.96
CA GLY A 291 -10.78 24.80 -8.14
C GLY A 291 -9.90 24.51 -9.37
N GLY A 292 -9.04 23.49 -9.32
CA GLY A 292 -8.27 23.01 -10.46
C GLY A 292 -6.92 23.69 -10.69
N ALA A 293 -6.47 24.58 -9.80
CA ALA A 293 -5.07 25.05 -9.80
C ALA A 293 -4.20 24.06 -9.04
N GLU A 294 -3.02 23.78 -9.57
CA GLU A 294 -2.07 22.76 -9.19
C GLU A 294 -0.62 23.17 -9.53
N LEU A 295 0.31 22.75 -8.68
CA LEU A 295 1.75 22.80 -8.87
C LEU A 295 2.32 21.42 -8.52
N ASP A 296 3.04 20.81 -9.46
CA ASP A 296 3.55 19.43 -9.30
C ASP A 296 4.54 19.28 -8.15
N LEU A 297 5.51 20.20 -8.04
CA LEU A 297 6.51 20.18 -6.99
C LEU A 297 6.84 21.59 -6.49
N LEU A 298 6.72 21.76 -5.18
CA LEU A 298 7.20 22.88 -4.41
C LEU A 298 8.34 22.42 -3.50
N VAL A 299 9.52 23.03 -3.64
CA VAL A 299 10.64 22.83 -2.72
C VAL A 299 10.80 24.05 -1.84
N VAL A 300 10.76 23.86 -0.52
CA VAL A 300 10.96 24.93 0.48
C VAL A 300 12.25 24.67 1.22
N ARG A 301 13.27 25.50 0.96
CA ARG A 301 14.61 25.32 1.54
C ARG A 301 15.24 26.66 1.88
N LYS A 302 15.71 26.80 3.13
CA LYS A 302 16.37 28.03 3.64
C LYS A 302 15.57 29.32 3.34
N GLY A 303 14.24 29.27 3.48
CA GLY A 303 13.35 30.39 3.21
C GLY A 303 13.04 30.66 1.73
N LYS A 304 13.69 29.96 0.80
CA LYS A 304 13.39 30.03 -0.65
C LYS A 304 12.32 29.00 -1.03
N ARG A 305 11.45 29.39 -1.97
CA ARG A 305 10.39 28.56 -2.55
C ARG A 305 10.68 28.37 -4.03
N LEU A 306 10.89 27.12 -4.44
CA LEU A 306 11.16 26.75 -5.84
C LEU A 306 9.96 25.95 -6.36
N GLY A 307 9.31 26.44 -7.41
CA GLY A 307 8.20 25.74 -8.05
C GLY A 307 8.64 25.03 -9.33
N PHE A 308 8.19 23.79 -9.51
CA PHE A 308 8.45 22.97 -10.68
C PHE A 308 7.16 22.38 -11.24
N GLU A 309 7.09 22.34 -12.56
CA GLU A 309 6.04 21.71 -13.36
C GLU A 309 6.68 20.72 -14.32
N PHE A 310 6.18 19.49 -14.43
CA PHE A 310 6.79 18.47 -15.29
C PHE A 310 5.93 18.22 -16.52
N LYS A 311 6.44 18.59 -17.69
CA LYS A 311 5.73 18.41 -18.95
C LYS A 311 6.51 17.55 -19.91
N ARG A 312 5.92 16.41 -20.30
CA ARG A 312 6.42 15.63 -21.44
C ARG A 312 5.98 16.29 -22.76
N SER A 313 6.57 17.43 -23.09
CA SER A 313 6.32 18.19 -24.32
C SER A 313 7.61 18.86 -24.78
N ASP A 314 7.81 18.98 -26.09
CA ASP A 314 8.95 19.69 -26.69
C ASP A 314 8.74 21.21 -26.66
N HIS A 315 7.48 21.65 -26.68
CA HIS A 315 7.07 23.06 -26.69
C HIS A 315 5.96 23.31 -25.65
N PRO A 316 6.29 23.31 -24.34
CA PRO A 316 5.32 23.65 -23.31
C PRO A 316 4.86 25.12 -23.43
N THR A 317 3.59 25.34 -23.13
CA THR A 317 3.01 26.68 -22.94
C THR A 317 2.68 26.92 -21.47
N THR A 318 2.52 28.20 -21.11
CA THR A 318 2.05 28.59 -19.78
C THR A 318 0.60 28.16 -19.57
N THR A 319 0.23 27.91 -18.31
CA THR A 319 -1.14 27.55 -17.93
C THR A 319 -1.66 28.49 -16.87
N LYS A 320 -2.98 28.64 -16.78
CA LYS A 320 -3.64 29.40 -15.69
C LYS A 320 -3.21 28.90 -14.31
N SER A 321 -2.95 27.59 -14.20
CA SER A 321 -2.45 26.94 -13.00
C SER A 321 -1.11 27.48 -12.54
N MET A 322 -0.13 27.57 -13.46
CA MET A 322 1.21 28.11 -13.19
C MET A 322 1.15 29.55 -12.66
N HIS A 323 0.34 30.39 -13.30
CA HIS A 323 0.14 31.78 -12.85
C HIS A 323 -0.52 31.85 -11.48
N THR A 324 -1.49 30.98 -11.21
CA THR A 324 -2.14 30.92 -9.89
C THR A 324 -1.15 30.48 -8.81
N ALA A 325 -0.31 29.48 -9.10
CA ALA A 325 0.72 29.01 -8.17
C ALA A 325 1.79 30.08 -7.90
N LEU A 326 2.23 30.82 -8.92
CA LEU A 326 3.16 31.94 -8.77
C LEU A 326 2.67 32.99 -7.77
N GLU A 327 1.39 33.37 -7.86
CA GLU A 327 0.78 34.37 -6.99
C GLU A 327 0.45 33.81 -5.60
N ASP A 328 -0.33 32.72 -5.54
CA ASP A 328 -0.81 32.16 -4.27
C ASP A 328 0.35 31.68 -3.40
N LEU A 329 1.38 31.05 -3.99
CA LEU A 329 2.55 30.53 -3.26
C LEU A 329 3.70 31.53 -3.19
N ARG A 330 3.54 32.74 -3.74
CA ARG A 330 4.55 33.81 -3.76
C ARG A 330 5.91 33.32 -4.27
N LEU A 331 5.90 32.60 -5.39
CA LEU A 331 7.11 32.04 -5.98
C LEU A 331 7.84 33.15 -6.74
N GLU A 332 9.16 33.25 -6.55
CA GLU A 332 9.99 34.18 -7.33
C GLU A 332 9.98 33.78 -8.82
N ARG A 333 10.19 32.48 -9.07
CA ARG A 333 10.16 31.86 -10.40
C ARG A 333 9.56 30.45 -10.34
N LEU A 334 9.08 29.99 -11.50
CA LEU A 334 8.60 28.63 -11.73
C LEU A 334 9.34 28.02 -12.91
N THR A 335 9.86 26.81 -12.73
CA THR A 335 10.60 26.09 -13.78
C THR A 335 9.76 24.95 -14.34
N VAL A 336 9.48 25.01 -15.65
CA VAL A 336 8.86 23.91 -16.40
C VAL A 336 9.94 22.95 -16.88
N VAL A 337 9.95 21.74 -16.34
CA VAL A 337 10.92 20.70 -16.64
C VAL A 337 10.41 19.82 -17.77
N VAL A 338 11.21 19.71 -18.84
CA VAL A 338 10.88 18.97 -20.07
C VAL A 338 11.94 17.92 -20.41
N PRO A 339 11.66 16.92 -21.28
CA PRO A 339 12.69 16.02 -21.78
C PRO A 339 13.83 16.76 -22.50
N GLY A 340 15.04 16.20 -22.45
CA GLY A 340 16.18 16.71 -23.21
C GLY A 340 16.96 17.85 -22.53
N ARG A 341 17.50 18.77 -23.36
CA ARG A 341 18.46 19.83 -22.98
C ARG A 341 17.97 21.26 -23.31
N ALA A 342 16.67 21.46 -23.56
CA ALA A 342 16.14 22.78 -23.87
C ALA A 342 16.38 23.78 -22.72
N SER A 343 16.56 25.06 -23.03
CA SER A 343 16.64 26.12 -22.01
C SER A 343 16.21 27.45 -22.61
N TYR A 344 15.05 27.95 -22.20
CA TYR A 344 14.54 29.24 -22.68
C TYR A 344 13.45 29.79 -21.74
N PRO A 345 13.28 31.12 -21.66
CA PRO A 345 12.17 31.71 -20.90
C PRO A 345 10.84 31.55 -21.65
N LEU A 346 9.76 31.26 -20.92
CA LEU A 346 8.38 31.38 -21.44
C LEU A 346 7.78 32.74 -21.09
N THR A 347 8.10 33.25 -19.91
CA THR A 347 7.75 34.59 -19.44
C THR A 347 8.89 35.12 -18.57
N GLU A 348 8.74 36.32 -18.00
CA GLU A 348 9.71 36.89 -17.06
C GLU A 348 9.90 36.02 -15.80
N ARG A 349 8.85 35.31 -15.35
CA ARG A 349 8.85 34.51 -14.11
C ARG A 349 8.72 33.00 -14.34
N ILE A 350 8.63 32.54 -15.59
CA ILE A 350 8.50 31.12 -15.94
C ILE A 350 9.58 30.75 -16.96
N ASP A 351 10.44 29.80 -16.60
CA ASP A 351 11.50 29.28 -17.46
C ASP A 351 11.28 27.81 -17.81
N VAL A 352 11.68 27.40 -19.02
CA VAL A 352 11.72 26.00 -19.44
C VAL A 352 13.14 25.49 -19.30
N ARG A 353 13.30 24.36 -18.63
CA ARG A 353 14.58 23.64 -18.55
C ARG A 353 14.43 22.18 -18.90
N GLY A 354 15.27 21.71 -19.79
CA GLY A 354 15.47 20.31 -20.08
C GLY A 354 16.03 19.60 -18.85
N LEU A 355 15.50 18.42 -18.55
CA LEU A 355 15.85 17.65 -17.36
C LEU A 355 17.37 17.43 -17.24
N ALA A 356 18.08 17.24 -18.36
CA ALA A 356 19.53 17.10 -18.36
C ALA A 356 20.25 18.34 -17.80
N ASN A 357 19.77 19.54 -18.13
CA ASN A 357 20.37 20.78 -17.65
C ASN A 357 20.11 21.01 -16.15
N VAL A 358 18.98 20.51 -15.63
CA VAL A 358 18.68 20.59 -14.19
C VAL A 358 19.62 19.69 -13.38
N VAL A 359 20.01 18.55 -13.94
CA VAL A 359 21.03 17.66 -13.35
C VAL A 359 22.41 18.32 -13.42
N ASP A 360 22.82 18.74 -14.61
CA ASP A 360 24.17 19.29 -14.85
C ASP A 360 24.42 20.59 -14.04
N GLY A 361 23.43 21.47 -13.93
CA GLY A 361 23.53 22.74 -13.18
C GLY A 361 23.72 22.56 -11.66
N SER A 362 23.34 21.42 -11.10
CA SER A 362 23.51 21.12 -9.67
C SER A 362 24.91 20.62 -9.29
N ALA A 363 25.68 20.14 -10.27
CA ALA A 363 27.05 19.69 -10.06
C ALA A 363 28.05 20.86 -9.88
N GLY A 364 27.68 22.08 -10.30
CA GLY A 364 28.50 23.29 -10.22
C GLY A 364 28.43 24.07 -8.90
N GLU A 365 27.46 23.77 -8.01
CA GLU A 365 27.31 24.44 -6.70
C GLU A 365 27.99 23.69 -5.54
N LYS A 366 28.97 22.81 -5.82
CA LYS A 366 29.89 22.31 -4.79
C LYS A 366 31.08 23.27 -4.65
N SER A 367 30.91 24.29 -3.82
CA SER A 367 32.00 25.00 -3.13
C SER A 367 31.64 25.23 -1.68
#